data_AF-A0A2E1ZM76-F1
#
_entry.id   AF-A0A2E1ZM76-F1
#
_cell.length_a   1.000
_cell.length_b   1.000
_cell.length_c   1.000
_cell.angle_alpha   90.00
_cell.angle_beta   90.00
_cell.angle_gamma   90.00
#
_symmetry.space_group_name_H-M   'P 1'
#
loop_
_entity.id
_entity.type
_entity.pdbx_description
1 polymer ?
#
loop_
_entity_poly.entity_id
_entity_poly.type
_entity_poly.pdbx_seq_one_letter_code
_entity_poly.pdbx_strand_id
1 'polypeptide(L)'
;MISFLRVFAYICIWTTPFQVAFILWGIGIVAVTDYSIFSLSHIEFIRNYLDFLFPIIEWLYTWFWNALLDWVFSLPMILHGTFKAIVSTWLGFWILKNINRWQ
;
A
#
# COMPACT_ATOMS: atom_id res chain seq x y z
N MET A 1 5.92 11.45 -23.84
CA MET A 1 6.51 10.69 -22.71
C MET A 1 6.54 11.48 -21.40
N ILE A 2 7.00 12.75 -21.39
CA ILE A 2 7.04 13.58 -20.17
C ILE A 2 5.67 13.73 -19.48
N SER A 3 4.57 13.87 -20.24
CA SER A 3 3.22 13.97 -19.66
C SER A 3 2.79 12.73 -18.90
N PHE A 4 3.18 11.53 -19.35
CA PHE A 4 2.83 10.27 -18.68
C PHE A 4 3.55 10.13 -17.33
N LEU A 5 4.87 10.41 -17.28
CA LEU A 5 5.61 10.37 -16.01
C LEU A 5 5.09 11.41 -15.01
N ARG A 6 4.63 12.58 -15.49
CA ARG A 6 4.02 13.60 -14.64
C ARG A 6 2.70 13.10 -14.02
N VAL A 7 1.83 12.47 -14.82
CA VAL A 7 0.58 11.87 -14.33
C VAL A 7 0.87 10.76 -13.32
N PHE A 8 1.82 9.87 -13.61
CA PHE A 8 2.23 8.81 -12.69
C PHE A 8 2.73 9.37 -11.35
N ALA A 9 3.56 10.41 -11.37
CA ALA A 9 4.06 11.05 -10.16
C ALA A 9 2.94 11.68 -9.33
N TYR A 10 1.96 12.32 -9.97
CA TYR A 10 0.79 12.85 -9.27
C TYR A 10 -0.06 11.74 -8.64
N ILE A 11 -0.23 10.59 -9.30
CA ILE A 11 -0.95 9.44 -8.72
C ILE A 11 -0.20 8.91 -7.48
N CYS A 12 1.13 8.80 -7.52
CA CYS A 12 1.91 8.38 -6.35
C CYS A 12 1.70 9.31 -5.15
N ILE A 13 1.75 10.63 -5.36
CA ILE A 13 1.54 11.62 -4.30
C ILE A 13 0.08 11.61 -3.84
N TRP A 14 -0.88 11.56 -4.76
CA TRP A 14 -2.31 11.59 -4.46
C TRP A 14 -2.79 10.36 -3.69
N THR A 15 -2.18 9.19 -3.91
CA THR A 15 -2.51 7.97 -3.16
C THR A 15 -1.86 7.92 -1.78
N THR A 16 -0.91 8.81 -1.48
CA THR A 16 -0.17 8.83 -0.20
C THR A 16 -1.09 9.08 1.02
N PRO A 17 -2.01 10.06 1.03
CA PRO A 17 -2.91 10.27 2.16
C PRO A 17 -3.76 9.04 2.48
N PHE A 18 -4.23 8.33 1.46
CA PHE A 18 -4.98 7.08 1.64
C PHE A 18 -4.08 6.00 2.26
N GLN A 19 -2.85 5.85 1.80
CA GLN A 19 -1.89 4.91 2.40
C GLN A 19 -1.61 5.24 3.87
N VAL A 20 -1.43 6.52 4.21
CA VAL A 20 -1.25 6.99 5.59
C VAL A 20 -2.49 6.72 6.44
N ALA A 21 -3.69 6.95 5.91
CA ALA A 21 -4.93 6.66 6.61
C ALA A 21 -5.05 5.16 6.96
N PHE A 22 -4.72 4.26 6.03
CA PHE A 22 -4.69 2.82 6.29
C PHE A 22 -3.65 2.43 7.34
N ILE A 23 -2.46 3.04 7.31
CA ILE A 23 -1.41 2.78 8.32
C ILE A 23 -1.88 3.25 9.70
N LEU A 24 -2.44 4.46 9.79
CA LEU A 24 -2.96 5.02 11.05
C LEU A 24 -4.11 4.17 11.60
N TRP A 25 -4.99 3.67 10.73
CA TRP A 25 -6.04 2.74 11.13
C TRP A 25 -5.45 1.43 11.68
N GLY A 26 -4.45 0.87 11.01
CA GLY A 26 -3.71 -0.29 11.51
C GLY A 26 -3.10 -0.07 12.90
N ILE A 27 -2.49 1.09 13.13
CA ILE A 27 -1.95 1.47 14.44
C ILE A 27 -3.08 1.58 15.47
N GLY A 28 -4.23 2.16 15.10
CA GLY A 28 -5.41 2.24 15.96
C GLY A 28 -5.93 0.86 16.37
N ILE A 29 -5.92 -0.12 15.46
CA ILE A 29 -6.30 -1.51 15.76
C ILE A 29 -5.32 -2.13 16.75
N VAL A 30 -4.02 -2.03 16.47
CA VAL A 30 -2.95 -2.54 17.36
C VAL A 30 -3.01 -1.90 18.76
N ALA A 31 -3.52 -0.69 18.89
CA ALA A 31 -3.67 -0.01 20.17
C ALA A 31 -4.88 -0.50 21.00
N VAL A 32 -5.87 -1.15 20.38
CA VAL A 32 -7.14 -1.55 21.01
C VAL A 32 -7.30 -3.08 21.06
N THR A 33 -6.45 -3.83 20.36
CA THR A 33 -6.46 -5.30 20.32
C THR A 33 -5.12 -5.88 20.79
N ASP A 34 -5.06 -7.20 20.95
CA ASP A 34 -3.81 -7.92 21.26
C ASP A 34 -2.86 -8.07 20.06
N TYR A 35 -3.18 -7.48 18.91
CA TYR A 35 -2.28 -7.50 17.76
C TYR A 35 -1.07 -6.62 18.03
N SER A 36 0.12 -7.11 17.65
CA SER A 36 1.34 -6.33 17.56
C SER A 36 1.53 -5.74 16.16
N ILE A 37 2.44 -4.76 16.03
CA ILE A 37 2.84 -4.15 14.75
C ILE A 37 3.32 -5.20 13.72
N PHE A 38 3.87 -6.32 14.19
CA PHE A 38 4.39 -7.39 13.35
C PHE A 38 3.37 -8.49 13.04
N SER A 39 2.36 -8.68 13.91
CA SER A 39 1.38 -9.75 13.74
C SER A 39 0.19 -9.36 12.88
N LEU A 40 -0.14 -8.06 12.78
CA LEU A 40 -1.21 -7.59 11.92
C LEU A 40 -0.76 -7.60 10.46
N SER A 41 -1.03 -8.69 9.75
CA SER A 41 -0.74 -8.85 8.33
C SER A 41 -1.81 -8.20 7.44
N HIS A 42 -1.51 -7.99 6.16
CA HIS A 42 -2.49 -7.47 5.20
C HIS A 42 -3.72 -8.38 5.08
N ILE A 43 -3.53 -9.70 5.04
CA ILE A 43 -4.67 -10.63 4.94
C ILE A 43 -5.55 -10.58 6.19
N GLU A 44 -4.95 -10.50 7.37
CA GLU A 44 -5.68 -10.46 8.64
C GLU A 44 -6.47 -9.15 8.76
N PHE A 45 -5.86 -8.04 8.37
CA PHE A 45 -6.56 -6.76 8.32
C PHE A 45 -7.73 -6.79 7.34
N ILE A 46 -7.54 -7.33 6.14
CA ILE A 46 -8.61 -7.38 5.14
C ILE A 46 -9.73 -8.31 5.58
N ARG A 47 -9.39 -9.49 6.12
CA ARG A 47 -10.39 -10.46 6.59
C ARG A 47 -11.25 -9.92 7.74
N ASN A 48 -10.65 -9.20 8.68
CA ASN A 48 -11.38 -8.74 9.87
C ASN A 48 -12.05 -7.38 9.70
N TYR A 49 -11.51 -6.49 8.85
CA TYR A 49 -11.97 -5.10 8.75
C TYR A 49 -12.45 -4.69 7.36
N LEU A 50 -12.06 -5.42 6.30
CA LEU A 50 -12.44 -5.14 4.90
C LEU A 50 -12.95 -6.40 4.20
N ASP A 51 -13.78 -7.21 4.89
CA ASP A 51 -14.27 -8.49 4.38
C ASP A 51 -14.99 -8.38 3.02
N PHE A 52 -15.59 -7.23 2.73
CA PHE A 52 -16.19 -6.97 1.41
C PHE A 52 -15.19 -7.00 0.24
N LEU A 53 -13.88 -6.88 0.48
CA LEU A 53 -12.82 -7.00 -0.53
C LEU A 53 -12.36 -8.45 -0.74
N PHE A 54 -12.75 -9.38 0.13
CA PHE A 54 -12.31 -10.78 0.06
C PHE A 54 -12.65 -11.47 -1.27
N PRO A 55 -13.84 -11.28 -1.88
CA PRO A 55 -14.15 -11.84 -3.20
C PRO A 55 -13.18 -11.41 -4.29
N ILE A 56 -12.64 -10.19 -4.20
CA ILE A 56 -11.65 -9.67 -5.15
C ILE A 56 -10.29 -10.36 -4.94
N ILE A 57 -9.93 -10.63 -3.69
CA ILE A 57 -8.71 -11.36 -3.34
C ILE A 57 -8.81 -12.80 -3.85
N GLU A 58 -9.89 -13.51 -3.56
CA GLU A 58 -10.11 -14.88 -4.04
C GLU A 58 -10.05 -14.97 -5.56
N TRP A 59 -10.69 -14.02 -6.26
CA TRP A 59 -10.57 -13.91 -7.71
C TRP A 59 -9.12 -13.68 -8.17
N LEU A 60 -8.33 -12.87 -7.45
CA LEU A 60 -6.91 -12.67 -7.78
C LEU A 60 -6.11 -13.98 -7.65
N TYR A 61 -6.42 -14.81 -6.65
CA TYR A 61 -5.79 -16.11 -6.44
C TYR A 61 -6.14 -17.17 -7.51
N THR A 62 -7.14 -16.94 -8.38
CA THR A 62 -7.46 -17.93 -9.43
C THR A 62 -6.54 -17.84 -10.65
N TRP A 63 -5.92 -16.68 -10.89
CA TRP A 63 -5.18 -16.43 -12.13
C TRP A 63 -3.83 -15.75 -11.94
N PHE A 64 -3.61 -15.07 -10.81
CA PHE A 64 -2.35 -14.39 -10.54
C PHE A 64 -1.36 -15.30 -9.79
N TRP A 65 -0.11 -14.87 -9.68
CA TRP A 65 0.94 -15.67 -9.06
C TRP A 65 0.71 -15.85 -7.55
N ASN A 66 0.17 -17.00 -7.16
CA ASN A 66 -0.24 -17.30 -5.77
C ASN A 66 0.89 -17.11 -4.75
N ALA A 67 2.08 -17.65 -5.00
CA ALA A 67 3.20 -17.48 -4.06
C ALA A 67 3.60 -16.02 -3.83
N LEU A 68 3.38 -15.13 -4.82
CA LEU A 68 3.65 -13.70 -4.67
C LEU A 68 2.53 -13.03 -3.86
N LEU A 69 1.28 -13.43 -4.06
CA LEU A 69 0.15 -12.97 -3.24
C LEU A 69 0.32 -13.38 -1.79
N ASP A 70 0.63 -14.64 -1.52
CA ASP A 70 0.87 -15.15 -0.17
C ASP A 70 2.01 -14.39 0.51
N TRP A 71 3.08 -14.11 -0.25
CA TRP A 71 4.19 -13.32 0.25
C TRP A 71 3.77 -11.88 0.57
N VAL A 72 3.09 -11.16 -0.34
CA VAL A 72 2.67 -9.77 -0.09
C VAL A 72 1.66 -9.67 1.04
N PHE A 73 0.68 -10.58 1.08
CA PHE A 73 -0.41 -10.53 2.05
C PHE A 73 -0.01 -10.98 3.45
N SER A 74 1.04 -11.79 3.58
CA SER A 74 1.60 -12.18 4.88
C SER A 74 2.46 -11.09 5.51
N LEU A 75 2.90 -10.07 4.75
CA LEU A 75 3.71 -8.98 5.30
C LEU A 75 2.95 -8.18 6.36
N PRO A 76 3.63 -7.70 7.42
CA PRO A 76 3.02 -6.82 8.40
C PRO A 76 2.50 -5.55 7.75
N MET A 77 1.21 -5.28 7.90
CA MET A 77 0.51 -4.22 7.18
C MET A 77 1.16 -2.86 7.44
N ILE A 78 1.46 -2.56 8.71
CA ILE A 78 1.98 -1.27 9.14
C ILE A 78 3.39 -1.04 8.57
N LEU A 79 4.28 -2.04 8.64
CA LEU A 79 5.64 -1.91 8.15
C LEU A 79 5.70 -1.83 6.62
N HIS A 80 5.03 -2.76 5.94
CA HIS A 80 5.00 -2.77 4.48
C HIS A 80 4.29 -1.52 3.93
N GLY A 81 3.18 -1.12 4.54
CA GLY A 81 2.44 0.09 4.19
C GLY A 81 3.29 1.35 4.35
N THR A 82 4.00 1.49 5.47
CA THR A 82 4.89 2.64 5.73
C THR A 82 6.03 2.71 4.74
N PHE A 83 6.69 1.57 4.48
CA PHE A 83 7.76 1.50 3.49
C PHE A 83 7.26 1.90 2.10
N LYS A 84 6.11 1.36 1.67
CA LYS A 84 5.50 1.69 0.39
C LYS A 84 5.11 3.16 0.30
N ALA A 85 4.59 3.76 1.36
CA ALA A 85 4.22 5.17 1.41
C ALA A 85 5.45 6.08 1.24
N ILE A 86 6.53 5.80 1.97
CA ILE A 86 7.78 6.57 1.86
C ILE A 86 8.34 6.46 0.44
N VAL A 87 8.47 5.23 -0.08
CA VAL A 87 9.06 4.99 -1.41
C VAL A 87 8.22 5.63 -2.50
N SER A 88 6.89 5.47 -2.46
CA SER A 88 6.00 6.03 -3.50
C SER A 88 5.97 7.56 -3.49
N THR A 89 5.93 8.18 -2.31
CA THR A 89 5.98 9.64 -2.17
C THR A 89 7.32 10.18 -2.66
N TRP A 90 8.42 9.56 -2.25
CA TRP A 90 9.76 9.95 -2.67
C TRP A 90 9.94 9.81 -4.18
N LEU A 91 9.50 8.70 -4.78
CA LEU A 91 9.51 8.49 -6.22
C LEU A 91 8.66 9.55 -6.94
N GLY A 92 7.47 9.87 -6.44
CA GLY A 92 6.62 10.91 -7.01
C GLY A 92 7.33 12.28 -7.06
N PHE A 93 7.90 12.72 -5.94
CA PHE A 93 8.66 13.97 -5.90
C PHE A 93 9.93 13.93 -6.75
N TRP A 94 10.65 12.81 -6.78
CA TRP A 94 11.86 12.64 -7.57
C TRP A 94 11.56 12.74 -9.08
N ILE A 95 10.49 12.11 -9.54
CA ILE A 95 10.04 12.18 -10.93
C ILE A 95 9.66 13.62 -11.29
N LEU A 96 8.87 14.32 -10.46
CA LEU A 96 8.49 15.72 -10.71
C LEU A 96 9.72 16.65 -10.76
N LYS A 97 10.66 16.48 -9.83
CA LYS A 97 11.90 17.25 -9.79
C LYS A 97 12.75 17.05 -11.05
N ASN A 98 12.86 15.81 -11.52
CA ASN A 98 13.62 15.52 -12.72
C ASN A 98 12.92 16.07 -13.95
N ILE A 99 11.60 15.89 -14.11
CA ILE A 99 10.87 16.43 -15.25
C ILE A 99 11.08 17.95 -15.39
N ASN A 100 11.02 18.70 -14.29
CA ASN A 100 11.24 20.15 -14.32
C ASN A 100 12.69 20.56 -14.61
N ARG A 101 13.67 19.68 -14.39
CA ARG A 101 15.10 19.93 -14.69
C ARG A 101 15.42 19.71 -16.17
N TRP A 102 14.61 18.93 -16.89
CA TRP A 102 14.81 18.60 -18.32
C TRP A 102 13.91 19.43 -19.26
N GLN A 103 13.10 20.34 -18.72
CA GLN A 103 12.39 21.38 -19.47
C GLN A 103 13.20 22.67 -19.49
#